data_AF-A0A352Q7Y7-F1
#
_entry.id   AF-A0A352Q7Y7-F1
#
_cell.length_a   1.000
_cell.length_b   1.000
_cell.length_c   1.000
_cell.angle_alpha   90.00
_cell.angle_beta   90.00
_cell.angle_gamma   90.00
#
_symmetry.space_group_name_H-M   'P 1'
#
loop_
_entity.id
_entity.type
_entity.pdbx_description
1 polymer ?
#
loop_
_entity_poly.entity_id
_entity_poly.type
_entity_poly.pdbx_seq_one_letter_code
_entity_poly.pdbx_strand_id
1 'polypeptide(L)'
;MDLCVFALNASRTYGKNIASALGIELGKHEEREFEDGEHKARPLENVRGRDVFVIQSLYGDHQASVNDKLIRLLFFLGAIKDASASRVTAVVPYLCYARKDRKSKSRDPVSTRYTAALFEAAGADRVVTLDVHNLAAYQNAFRIPADHLEALPLFVRYLTEHTEDSDLVVVSPDVGGVKRAEAVREALESQLQRPIGHAFVEKYRSGGVVSGGTLVGDVSHRQAIIIDDLISSGTTVARAVHACREGGALNIVSAVTHGAFAINSDNILAVPALKRILVTDSIPPFRLASRDVLDKLVCLDTAPLFAEAIKRIHTGGSLVELLEP
;
A
#
# COMPACT_ATOMS: atom_id res chain seq x y z
N MET A 1 26.94 -3.09 12.37
CA MET A 1 25.85 -2.53 13.19
C MET A 1 24.90 -3.67 13.46
N ASP A 2 24.40 -3.82 14.69
CA ASP A 2 23.41 -4.87 14.96
C ASP A 2 22.03 -4.41 14.49
N LEU A 3 21.26 -5.33 13.90
CA LEU A 3 19.88 -5.10 13.49
C LEU A 3 18.95 -5.02 14.72
N CYS A 4 18.06 -4.03 14.73
CA CYS A 4 17.00 -3.94 15.72
C CYS A 4 15.70 -3.50 15.06
N VAL A 5 14.59 -4.19 15.32
CA VAL A 5 13.29 -3.90 14.72
C VAL A 5 12.26 -3.63 15.81
N PHE A 6 11.62 -2.48 15.75
CA PHE A 6 10.47 -2.12 16.59
C PHE A 6 9.20 -2.08 15.73
N ALA A 7 8.07 -2.33 16.36
CA ALA A 7 6.76 -2.07 15.76
C ALA A 7 5.87 -1.41 16.79
N LEU A 8 5.35 -0.22 16.47
CA LEU A 8 4.44 0.48 17.37
C LEU A 8 3.12 -0.29 17.52
N ASN A 9 2.39 -0.02 18.59
CA ASN A 9 1.24 -0.80 19.04
C ASN A 9 0.19 -0.98 17.94
N ALA A 10 -0.11 0.08 17.20
CA ALA A 10 -1.08 0.06 16.10
C ALA A 10 -0.70 -0.88 14.93
N SER A 11 0.58 -1.25 14.82
CA SER A 11 1.10 -2.18 13.79
C SER A 11 1.79 -3.40 14.42
N ARG A 12 1.57 -3.69 15.70
CA ARG A 12 2.35 -4.68 16.46
C ARG A 12 2.20 -6.10 15.89
N THR A 13 0.99 -6.49 15.52
CA THR A 13 0.73 -7.81 14.91
C THR A 13 1.46 -7.96 13.58
N TYR A 14 1.35 -6.96 12.70
CA TYR A 14 2.04 -6.96 11.41
C TYR A 14 3.58 -6.95 11.58
N GLY A 15 4.09 -6.15 12.51
CA GLY A 15 5.51 -6.13 12.83
C GLY A 15 6.03 -7.46 13.39
N LYS A 16 5.22 -8.21 14.15
CA LYS A 16 5.58 -9.56 14.60
C LYS A 16 5.71 -10.53 13.42
N ASN A 17 4.84 -10.42 12.41
CA ASN A 17 4.94 -11.25 11.21
C ASN A 17 6.25 -10.95 10.45
N ILE A 18 6.62 -9.68 10.28
CA ILE A 18 7.89 -9.28 9.68
C ILE A 18 9.08 -9.80 10.49
N ALA A 19 9.06 -9.61 11.82
CA ALA A 19 10.13 -10.09 12.69
C ALA A 19 10.28 -11.61 12.64
N SER A 20 9.17 -12.35 12.59
CA SER A 20 9.15 -13.80 12.41
C SER A 20 9.77 -14.21 11.07
N ALA A 21 9.44 -13.52 9.98
CA ALA A 21 10.03 -13.76 8.66
C ALA A 21 11.53 -13.42 8.61
N LEU A 22 11.99 -12.46 9.43
CA LEU A 22 13.41 -12.14 9.64
C LEU A 22 14.15 -13.14 10.56
N GLY A 23 13.42 -13.97 11.32
CA GLY A 23 13.99 -14.85 12.33
C GLY A 23 14.50 -14.13 13.58
N ILE A 24 13.89 -12.99 13.95
CA ILE A 24 14.26 -12.19 15.12
C ILE A 24 13.04 -11.87 15.99
N GLU A 25 13.28 -11.38 17.21
CA GLU A 25 12.24 -10.78 18.04
C GLU A 25 12.13 -9.27 17.83
N LEU A 26 10.93 -8.71 18.06
CA LEU A 26 10.77 -7.27 18.11
C LEU A 26 11.40 -6.71 19.39
N GLY A 27 12.13 -5.60 19.24
CA GLY A 27 12.61 -4.80 20.35
C GLY A 27 11.45 -4.35 21.25
N LYS A 28 11.72 -4.30 22.56
CA LYS A 28 10.77 -3.86 23.57
C LYS A 28 10.73 -2.34 23.63
N HIS A 29 9.53 -1.79 23.62
CA HIS A 29 9.29 -0.37 23.78
C HIS A 29 8.09 -0.12 24.70
N GLU A 30 8.03 1.09 25.25
CA GLU A 30 6.89 1.59 26.04
C GLU A 30 6.14 2.61 25.18
N GLU A 31 4.81 2.52 25.14
CA GLU A 31 3.91 3.58 24.69
C GLU A 31 2.93 3.87 25.82
N ARG A 32 2.77 5.15 26.18
CA ARG A 32 1.89 5.58 27.26
C ARG A 32 1.16 6.86 26.89
N GLU A 33 -0.14 6.88 27.13
CA GLU A 33 -0.99 8.07 27.02
C GLU A 33 -0.89 8.95 28.27
N PHE A 34 -1.07 10.26 28.09
CA PHE A 34 -1.37 11.22 29.14
C PHE A 34 -2.87 11.55 29.10
N GLU A 35 -3.42 12.05 30.22
CA GLU A 35 -4.86 12.26 30.40
C GLU A 35 -5.44 13.36 29.48
N ASP A 36 -4.59 14.25 28.99
CA ASP A 36 -4.93 15.40 28.13
C ASP A 36 -4.79 15.11 26.62
N GLY A 37 -4.41 13.88 26.25
CA GLY A 37 -4.29 13.45 24.86
C GLY A 37 -2.87 13.49 24.29
N GLU A 38 -1.87 13.92 25.08
CA GLU A 38 -0.47 13.71 24.71
C GLU A 38 -0.05 12.25 24.88
N HIS A 39 1.10 11.88 24.30
CA HIS A 39 1.65 10.54 24.46
C HIS A 39 3.17 10.56 24.55
N LYS A 40 3.74 9.53 25.19
CA LYS A 40 5.18 9.22 25.14
C LYS A 40 5.42 7.85 24.54
N ALA A 41 6.51 7.72 23.80
CA ALA A 41 7.02 6.44 23.34
C ALA A 41 8.54 6.40 23.50
N ARG A 42 9.11 5.27 23.97
CA ARG A 42 10.57 5.12 24.12
C ARG A 42 11.02 3.67 23.97
N PRO A 43 12.25 3.41 23.48
CA PRO A 43 12.84 2.08 23.55
C PRO A 43 13.07 1.68 25.02
N LEU A 44 12.90 0.39 25.32
CA LEU A 44 13.26 -0.22 26.61
C LEU A 44 14.61 -0.95 26.55
N GLU A 45 15.25 -0.93 25.37
CA GLU A 45 16.50 -1.61 25.09
C GLU A 45 17.54 -0.62 24.58
N ASN A 46 18.82 -0.96 24.72
CA ASN A 46 19.90 -0.14 24.20
C ASN A 46 19.93 -0.20 22.67
N VAL A 47 19.81 0.96 22.02
CA VAL A 47 19.86 1.12 20.57
C VAL A 47 21.13 1.83 20.07
N ARG A 48 22.06 2.18 20.98
CA ARG A 48 23.29 2.90 20.64
C ARG A 48 24.11 2.13 19.60
N GLY A 49 24.43 2.79 18.50
CA GLY A 49 25.23 2.21 17.42
C GLY A 49 24.53 1.11 16.60
N ARG A 50 23.24 0.87 16.84
CA ARG A 50 22.44 -0.13 16.10
C ARG A 50 21.83 0.44 14.83
N ASP A 51 21.47 -0.45 13.91
CA ASP A 51 20.68 -0.16 12.72
C ASP A 51 19.21 -0.50 13.03
N VAL A 52 18.41 0.55 13.21
CA VAL A 52 17.06 0.43 13.78
C VAL A 52 16.01 0.61 12.69
N PHE A 53 15.05 -0.31 12.63
CA PHE A 53 13.87 -0.22 11.78
C PHE A 53 12.62 -0.07 12.65
N VAL A 54 11.75 0.89 12.33
CA VAL A 54 10.49 1.11 13.07
C VAL A 54 9.32 0.92 12.13
N ILE A 55 8.48 -0.08 12.42
CA ILE A 55 7.33 -0.45 11.62
C ILE A 55 6.08 0.25 12.14
N GLN A 56 5.44 1.05 11.29
CA GLN A 56 4.12 1.61 11.54
C GLN A 56 3.41 1.96 10.22
N SER A 57 2.25 1.36 9.99
CA SER A 57 1.38 1.71 8.87
C SER A 57 0.44 2.88 9.23
N LEU A 58 0.29 3.86 8.34
CA LEU A 58 -0.31 5.17 8.64
C LEU A 58 -1.74 5.31 8.12
N TYR A 59 -2.62 4.39 8.54
CA TYR A 59 -4.05 4.46 8.31
C TYR A 59 -4.79 4.84 9.60
N GLY A 60 -5.88 5.59 9.52
CA GLY A 60 -6.74 5.82 10.68
C GLY A 60 -7.59 4.58 10.97
N ASP A 61 -7.91 4.30 12.24
CA ASP A 61 -8.84 3.26 12.68
C ASP A 61 -9.78 3.79 13.77
N HIS A 62 -10.37 2.89 14.58
CA HIS A 62 -11.28 3.26 15.66
C HIS A 62 -10.57 3.77 16.93
N GLN A 63 -9.26 3.54 17.07
CA GLN A 63 -8.46 3.92 18.23
C GLN A 63 -7.63 5.17 17.97
N ALA A 64 -7.09 5.31 16.76
CA ALA A 64 -6.17 6.37 16.41
C ALA A 64 -6.41 6.87 14.98
N SER A 65 -6.37 8.18 14.81
CA SER A 65 -6.38 8.81 13.49
C SER A 65 -5.06 8.59 12.75
N VAL A 66 -5.05 8.92 11.46
CA VAL A 66 -3.80 8.98 10.66
C VAL A 66 -2.77 9.90 11.31
N ASN A 67 -3.23 11.00 11.92
CA ASN A 67 -2.35 11.99 12.54
C ASN A 67 -1.73 11.46 13.83
N ASP A 68 -2.53 10.80 14.67
CA ASP A 68 -2.04 10.23 15.93
C ASP A 68 -0.95 9.19 15.65
N LYS A 69 -1.17 8.31 14.66
CA LYS A 69 -0.16 7.31 14.28
C LYS A 69 1.08 7.94 13.67
N LEU A 70 0.94 8.99 12.87
CA LEU A 70 2.05 9.72 12.28
C LEU A 70 2.90 10.38 13.38
N ILE A 71 2.30 11.13 14.30
CA ILE A 71 3.02 11.82 15.38
C ILE A 71 3.71 10.81 16.31
N ARG A 72 3.05 9.69 16.65
CA ARG A 72 3.68 8.60 17.42
C ARG A 72 4.91 8.03 16.74
N LEU A 73 4.81 7.77 15.44
CA LEU A 73 5.96 7.30 14.66
C LEU A 73 7.10 8.32 14.68
N LEU A 74 6.82 9.57 14.34
CA LEU A 74 7.84 10.63 14.29
C LEU A 74 8.53 10.81 15.65
N PHE A 75 7.78 10.86 16.74
CA PHE A 75 8.35 11.02 18.08
C PHE A 75 9.17 9.80 18.50
N PHE A 76 8.74 8.60 18.13
CA PHE A 76 9.52 7.40 18.41
C PHE A 76 10.82 7.34 17.59
N LEU A 77 10.79 7.75 16.32
CA LEU A 77 12.01 7.88 15.49
C LEU A 77 13.00 8.86 16.12
N GLY A 78 12.51 10.01 16.59
CA GLY A 78 13.31 11.00 17.33
C GLY A 78 13.92 10.41 18.61
N ALA A 79 13.13 9.70 19.42
CA ALA A 79 13.62 9.04 20.63
C ALA A 79 14.70 7.99 20.35
N ILE A 80 14.59 7.25 19.24
CA ILE A 80 15.61 6.29 18.80
C ILE A 80 16.89 7.02 18.37
N LYS A 81 16.76 8.16 17.67
CA LYS A 81 17.90 8.99 17.24
C LYS A 81 18.63 9.59 18.45
N ASP A 82 17.91 10.16 19.40
CA ASP A 82 18.44 10.72 20.65
C ASP A 82 19.15 9.64 21.51
N ALA A 83 18.63 8.41 21.47
CA ALA A 83 19.27 7.24 22.07
C ALA A 83 20.52 6.75 21.30
N SER A 84 21.02 7.54 20.34
CA SER A 84 22.28 7.34 19.61
C SER A 84 22.29 6.10 18.70
N ALA A 85 21.14 5.74 18.12
CA ALA A 85 21.10 4.78 17.03
C ALA A 85 21.98 5.26 15.86
N SER A 86 22.70 4.33 15.22
CA SER A 86 23.59 4.67 14.11
C SER A 86 22.80 5.01 12.84
N ARG A 87 21.68 4.31 12.63
CA ARG A 87 20.78 4.52 11.50
C ARG A 87 19.34 4.22 11.93
N VAL A 88 18.39 5.04 11.47
CA VAL A 88 16.96 4.93 11.78
C VAL A 88 16.17 4.87 10.48
N THR A 89 15.55 3.73 10.21
CA THR A 89 14.71 3.50 9.03
C THR A 89 13.24 3.42 9.43
N ALA A 90 12.40 4.27 8.86
CA ALA A 90 10.95 4.15 9.01
C ALA A 90 10.41 3.16 7.98
N VAL A 91 9.77 2.08 8.45
CA VAL A 91 9.10 1.09 7.61
C VAL A 91 7.61 1.36 7.67
N VAL A 92 7.05 1.89 6.59
CA VAL A 92 5.71 2.48 6.52
C VAL A 92 4.91 1.78 5.42
N PRO A 93 4.30 0.61 5.68
CA PRO A 93 3.61 -0.17 4.65
C PRO A 93 2.52 0.61 3.91
N TYR A 94 1.77 1.47 4.60
CA TYR A 94 0.89 2.44 3.97
C TYR A 94 1.32 3.85 4.38
N LEU A 95 1.78 4.64 3.42
CA LEU A 95 2.17 6.02 3.61
C LEU A 95 0.97 6.96 3.50
N CYS A 96 0.67 7.67 4.59
CA CYS A 96 -0.40 8.66 4.60
C CYS A 96 -0.08 9.88 3.74
N TYR A 97 -1.11 10.66 3.40
CA TYR A 97 -1.00 11.93 2.67
C TYR A 97 -0.39 11.86 1.26
N ALA A 98 -0.12 10.65 0.74
CA ALA A 98 0.45 10.43 -0.60
C ALA A 98 -0.44 10.88 -1.76
N ARG A 99 -1.77 10.98 -1.56
CA ARG A 99 -2.73 11.39 -2.60
C ARG A 99 -2.67 12.88 -2.97
N LYS A 100 -2.04 13.72 -2.14
CA LYS A 100 -1.90 15.16 -2.40
C LYS A 100 -0.45 15.54 -2.66
N ASP A 101 -0.04 15.17 -3.86
CA ASP A 101 1.31 15.18 -4.39
C ASP A 101 1.61 16.37 -5.30
N ARG A 102 0.57 17.07 -5.78
CA ARG A 102 0.68 18.28 -6.59
C ARG A 102 -0.46 19.26 -6.35
N LYS A 103 -0.23 20.51 -6.76
CA LYS A 103 -1.28 21.54 -6.81
C LYS A 103 -2.18 21.27 -8.02
N SER A 104 -3.44 20.88 -7.78
CA SER A 104 -4.45 20.70 -8.83
C SER A 104 -5.26 21.97 -9.07
N LYS A 105 -5.28 22.86 -8.07
CA LYS A 105 -5.92 24.18 -8.08
C LYS A 105 -4.98 25.21 -7.47
N SER A 106 -5.28 26.49 -7.70
CA SER A 106 -4.55 27.59 -7.07
C SER A 106 -4.57 27.45 -5.54
N ARG A 107 -3.41 27.64 -4.90
CA ARG A 107 -3.21 27.56 -3.44
C ARG A 107 -3.45 26.18 -2.81
N ASP A 108 -3.54 25.12 -3.60
CA ASP A 108 -3.59 23.75 -3.06
C ASP A 108 -2.32 23.39 -2.27
N PRO A 109 -2.44 22.52 -1.25
CA PRO A 109 -1.29 21.97 -0.54
C PRO A 109 -0.53 20.91 -1.36
N VAL A 110 0.68 20.57 -0.91
CA VAL A 110 1.49 19.44 -1.41
C VAL A 110 1.87 18.56 -0.21
N SER A 111 0.87 17.90 0.36
CA SER A 111 0.99 17.20 1.65
C SER A 111 2.04 16.10 1.64
N THR A 112 2.28 15.41 0.51
CA THR A 112 3.37 14.44 0.38
C THR A 112 4.73 15.07 0.73
N ARG A 113 4.99 16.30 0.25
CA ARG A 113 6.23 17.02 0.52
C ARG A 113 6.36 17.44 1.98
N TYR A 114 5.28 17.89 2.60
CA TYR A 114 5.29 18.27 4.01
C TYR A 114 5.51 17.04 4.91
N THR A 115 4.86 15.92 4.56
CA THR A 115 5.02 14.66 5.27
C THR A 115 6.47 14.18 5.20
N ALA A 116 7.09 14.19 4.01
CA ALA A 116 8.52 13.85 3.87
C ALA A 116 9.43 14.71 4.76
N ALA A 117 9.23 16.03 4.77
CA ALA A 117 9.99 16.94 5.62
C ALA A 117 9.82 16.65 7.13
N LEU A 118 8.64 16.18 7.56
CA LEU A 118 8.42 15.78 8.95
C LEU A 118 9.22 14.52 9.33
N PHE A 119 9.28 13.51 8.46
CA PHE A 119 10.11 12.31 8.67
C PHE A 119 11.59 12.66 8.78
N GLU A 120 12.09 13.51 7.87
CA GLU A 120 13.47 13.99 7.89
C GLU A 120 13.78 14.78 9.16
N ALA A 121 12.89 15.71 9.54
CA ALA A 121 13.04 16.52 10.75
C ALA A 121 13.01 15.68 12.04
N ALA A 122 12.26 14.57 12.05
CA ALA A 122 12.22 13.62 13.15
C ALA A 122 13.47 12.71 13.24
N GLY A 123 14.40 12.82 12.30
CA GLY A 123 15.68 12.09 12.32
C GLY A 123 15.64 10.73 11.62
N ALA A 124 14.66 10.47 10.75
CA ALA A 124 14.70 9.31 9.87
C ALA A 124 15.88 9.45 8.88
N ASP A 125 16.70 8.40 8.80
CA ASP A 125 17.80 8.31 7.83
C ASP A 125 17.34 7.63 6.53
N ARG A 126 16.22 6.91 6.56
CA ARG A 126 15.62 6.21 5.41
C ARG A 126 14.12 5.98 5.62
N VAL A 127 13.36 5.89 4.53
CA VAL A 127 11.96 5.44 4.54
C VAL A 127 11.77 4.27 3.57
N VAL A 128 11.01 3.26 3.97
CA VAL A 128 10.59 2.13 3.13
C VAL A 128 9.07 2.09 3.11
N THR A 129 8.45 2.12 1.94
CA THR A 129 6.99 2.07 1.77
C THR A 129 6.59 1.07 0.69
N LEU A 130 5.31 0.67 0.66
CA LEU A 130 4.72 -0.13 -0.43
C LEU A 130 3.83 0.77 -1.30
N ASP A 131 3.87 0.58 -2.63
CA ASP A 131 2.99 1.15 -3.66
C ASP A 131 2.42 2.55 -3.37
N VAL A 132 3.25 3.58 -3.52
CA VAL A 132 2.77 4.95 -3.39
C VAL A 132 1.86 5.36 -4.55
N HIS A 133 0.95 6.30 -4.26
CA HIS A 133 0.02 6.82 -5.25
C HIS A 133 0.71 7.41 -6.50
N ASN A 134 1.83 8.12 -6.30
CA ASN A 134 2.65 8.66 -7.38
C ASN A 134 4.13 8.51 -7.05
N LEU A 135 4.80 7.57 -7.71
CA LEU A 135 6.20 7.23 -7.49
C LEU A 135 7.13 8.43 -7.73
N ALA A 136 6.94 9.17 -8.83
CA ALA A 136 7.78 10.32 -9.15
C ALA A 136 7.65 11.42 -8.08
N ALA A 137 6.45 11.67 -7.57
CA ALA A 137 6.27 12.66 -6.51
C ALA A 137 6.87 12.21 -5.17
N TYR A 138 6.75 10.93 -4.83
CA TYR A 138 7.37 10.35 -3.63
C TYR A 138 8.90 10.47 -3.68
N GLN A 139 9.53 10.03 -4.76
CA GLN A 139 10.98 10.11 -4.95
C GLN A 139 11.51 11.55 -4.93
N ASN A 140 10.70 12.53 -5.37
CA ASN A 140 11.08 13.94 -5.33
C ASN A 140 10.73 14.66 -4.01
N ALA A 141 9.95 14.02 -3.14
CA ALA A 141 9.55 14.59 -1.86
C ALA A 141 10.62 14.41 -0.78
N PHE A 142 11.24 13.23 -0.71
CA PHE A 142 12.27 12.90 0.27
C PHE A 142 13.69 13.30 -0.20
N ARG A 143 14.51 13.75 0.74
CA ARG A 143 15.94 14.09 0.60
C ARG A 143 16.86 13.03 1.19
N ILE A 144 16.29 12.09 1.92
CA ILE A 144 16.91 10.86 2.40
C ILE A 144 16.57 9.70 1.45
N PRO A 145 17.31 8.58 1.49
CA PRO A 145 16.91 7.37 0.78
C PRO A 145 15.46 6.98 1.09
N ALA A 146 14.66 6.83 0.03
CA ALA A 146 13.25 6.55 0.11
C ALA A 146 12.94 5.36 -0.80
N ASP A 147 12.98 4.16 -0.23
CA ASP A 147 12.76 2.92 -0.96
C ASP A 147 11.26 2.69 -1.16
N HIS A 148 10.92 2.27 -2.37
CA HIS A 148 9.56 1.95 -2.79
C HIS A 148 9.51 0.48 -3.15
N LEU A 149 8.76 -0.29 -2.37
CA LEU A 149 8.43 -1.68 -2.67
C LEU A 149 7.15 -1.73 -3.48
N GLU A 150 6.99 -2.79 -4.27
CA GLU A 150 5.83 -3.00 -5.14
C GLU A 150 5.12 -4.29 -4.75
N ALA A 151 3.77 -4.28 -4.72
CA ALA A 151 2.99 -5.49 -4.53
C ALA A 151 2.83 -6.29 -5.83
N LEU A 152 3.32 -5.76 -6.96
CA LEU A 152 3.23 -6.37 -8.27
C LEU A 152 3.63 -7.86 -8.29
N PRO A 153 4.79 -8.28 -7.74
CA PRO A 153 5.15 -9.70 -7.74
C PRO A 153 4.17 -10.58 -6.95
N LEU A 154 3.57 -10.05 -5.88
CA LEU A 154 2.57 -10.78 -5.09
C LEU A 154 1.27 -10.96 -5.88
N PHE A 155 0.83 -9.93 -6.60
CA PHE A 155 -0.35 -10.03 -7.46
C PHE A 155 -0.10 -10.96 -8.63
N VAL A 156 1.03 -10.85 -9.31
CA VAL A 156 1.41 -11.71 -10.44
C VAL A 156 1.43 -13.17 -10.00
N ARG A 157 2.11 -13.50 -8.90
CA ARG A 157 2.13 -14.87 -8.35
C ARG A 157 0.72 -15.38 -8.06
N TYR A 158 -0.07 -14.63 -7.30
CA TYR A 158 -1.43 -15.06 -6.96
C TYR A 158 -2.29 -15.26 -8.20
N LEU A 159 -2.28 -14.31 -9.13
CA LEU A 159 -3.07 -14.39 -10.34
C LEU A 159 -2.62 -15.57 -11.19
N THR A 160 -1.32 -15.74 -11.47
CA THR A 160 -0.80 -16.90 -12.21
C THR A 160 -1.26 -18.24 -11.63
N GLU A 161 -1.29 -18.38 -10.30
CA GLU A 161 -1.76 -19.60 -9.62
C GLU A 161 -3.29 -19.79 -9.65
N HIS A 162 -4.07 -18.72 -9.86
CA HIS A 162 -5.53 -18.71 -9.69
C HIS A 162 -6.31 -18.23 -10.92
N THR A 163 -5.64 -18.01 -12.05
CA THR A 163 -6.28 -17.79 -13.34
C THR A 163 -6.15 -19.05 -14.18
N GLU A 164 -7.29 -19.58 -14.62
CA GLU A 164 -7.35 -20.73 -15.53
C GLU A 164 -6.87 -20.34 -16.95
N ASP A 165 -7.04 -21.23 -17.92
CA ASP A 165 -6.84 -20.98 -19.35
C ASP A 165 -7.84 -19.96 -19.96
N SER A 166 -8.39 -19.07 -19.16
CA SER A 166 -9.23 -17.95 -19.61
C SER A 166 -8.40 -16.87 -20.29
N ASP A 167 -8.93 -16.26 -21.35
CA ASP A 167 -8.37 -15.03 -21.91
C ASP A 167 -8.43 -13.90 -20.88
N LEU A 168 -7.30 -13.23 -20.68
CA LEU A 168 -7.16 -12.18 -19.67
C LEU A 168 -7.14 -10.80 -20.29
N VAL A 169 -7.68 -9.83 -19.54
CA VAL A 169 -7.54 -8.40 -19.82
C VAL A 169 -7.23 -7.68 -18.52
N VAL A 170 -6.13 -6.93 -18.49
CA VAL A 170 -5.79 -6.07 -17.37
C VAL A 170 -6.42 -4.70 -17.58
N VAL A 171 -7.11 -4.20 -16.56
CA VAL A 171 -7.94 -3.00 -16.63
C VAL A 171 -7.45 -1.96 -15.64
N SER A 172 -7.18 -0.75 -16.12
CA SER A 172 -6.98 0.39 -15.23
C SER A 172 -8.32 1.09 -14.94
N PRO A 173 -8.69 1.33 -13.66
CA PRO A 173 -9.97 1.94 -13.33
C PRO A 173 -10.01 3.45 -13.61
N ASP A 174 -8.86 4.06 -13.91
CA ASP A 174 -8.77 5.37 -14.56
C ASP A 174 -7.42 5.58 -15.27
N VAL A 175 -7.33 6.67 -16.04
CA VAL A 175 -6.14 7.02 -16.83
C VAL A 175 -4.87 7.17 -15.97
N GLY A 176 -4.99 7.56 -14.70
CA GLY A 176 -3.85 7.76 -13.82
C GLY A 176 -3.13 6.46 -13.47
N GLY A 177 -3.85 5.35 -13.42
CA GLY A 177 -3.33 4.03 -13.08
C GLY A 177 -2.82 3.20 -14.26
N VAL A 178 -2.90 3.70 -15.51
CA VAL A 178 -2.61 2.91 -16.72
C VAL A 178 -1.21 2.32 -16.70
N LYS A 179 -0.19 3.09 -16.30
CA LYS A 179 1.19 2.59 -16.22
C LYS A 179 1.36 1.43 -15.23
N ARG A 180 0.63 1.47 -14.11
CA ARG A 180 0.65 0.40 -13.10
C ARG A 180 -0.03 -0.86 -13.61
N ALA A 181 -1.19 -0.69 -14.24
CA ALA A 181 -1.91 -1.77 -14.88
C ALA A 181 -1.06 -2.44 -15.97
N GLU A 182 -0.36 -1.64 -16.78
CA GLU A 182 0.53 -2.12 -17.82
C GLU A 182 1.71 -2.93 -17.27
N ALA A 183 2.37 -2.48 -16.20
CA ALA A 183 3.45 -3.23 -15.57
C ALA A 183 2.98 -4.63 -15.08
N VAL A 184 1.79 -4.70 -14.48
CA VAL A 184 1.20 -5.99 -14.07
C VAL A 184 0.85 -6.85 -15.29
N ARG A 185 0.35 -6.25 -16.37
CA ARG A 185 0.04 -6.94 -17.63
C ARG A 185 1.30 -7.57 -18.23
N GLU A 186 2.37 -6.81 -18.39
CA GLU A 186 3.65 -7.28 -18.94
C GLU A 186 4.25 -8.41 -18.08
N ALA A 187 4.19 -8.28 -16.75
CA ALA A 187 4.67 -9.31 -15.85
C ALA A 187 3.82 -10.60 -15.94
N LEU A 188 2.49 -10.49 -16.04
CA LEU A 188 1.62 -11.64 -16.25
C LEU A 188 1.83 -12.29 -17.63
N GLU A 189 2.04 -11.51 -18.69
CA GLU A 189 2.37 -12.04 -20.02
C GLU A 189 3.68 -12.82 -19.99
N SER A 190 4.68 -12.31 -19.29
CA SER A 190 5.96 -12.98 -19.10
C SER A 190 5.81 -14.29 -18.32
N GLN A 191 5.03 -14.31 -17.25
CA GLN A 191 4.84 -15.52 -16.44
C GLN A 191 3.94 -16.57 -17.13
N LEU A 192 2.88 -16.14 -17.83
CA LEU A 192 1.92 -17.03 -18.49
C LEU A 192 2.28 -17.38 -19.94
N GLN A 193 3.29 -16.72 -20.52
CA GLN A 193 3.75 -16.94 -21.90
C GLN A 193 2.63 -16.84 -22.96
N ARG A 194 1.69 -15.92 -22.75
CA ARG A 194 0.55 -15.67 -23.66
C ARG A 194 0.15 -14.19 -23.66
N PRO A 195 -0.44 -13.67 -24.75
CA PRO A 195 -0.86 -12.27 -24.80
C PRO A 195 -2.01 -12.00 -23.83
N ILE A 196 -1.98 -10.83 -23.19
CA ILE A 196 -2.98 -10.34 -22.26
C ILE A 196 -3.46 -8.98 -22.74
N GLY A 197 -4.79 -8.83 -22.82
CA GLY A 197 -5.42 -7.59 -23.25
C GLY A 197 -5.15 -6.44 -22.27
N HIS A 198 -5.28 -5.22 -22.79
CA HIS A 198 -5.22 -3.99 -22.01
C HIS A 198 -6.53 -3.22 -22.17
N ALA A 199 -7.05 -2.68 -21.08
CA ALA A 199 -8.18 -1.77 -21.10
C ALA A 199 -8.07 -0.70 -20.00
N PHE A 200 -8.82 0.39 -20.13
CA PHE A 200 -8.97 1.37 -19.06
C PHE A 200 -10.34 2.05 -19.11
N VAL A 201 -10.75 2.62 -17.98
CA VAL A 201 -12.02 3.35 -17.86
C VAL A 201 -11.77 4.86 -17.94
N GLU A 202 -12.29 5.50 -18.98
CA GLU A 202 -12.21 6.95 -19.14
C GLU A 202 -13.34 7.65 -18.39
N LYS A 203 -13.01 8.58 -17.49
CA LYS A 203 -14.00 9.40 -16.79
C LYS A 203 -14.37 10.62 -17.65
N TYR A 204 -15.54 10.63 -18.28
CA TYR A 204 -16.09 11.88 -18.81
C TYR A 204 -16.53 12.78 -17.65
N ARG A 205 -16.03 14.03 -17.64
CA ARG A 205 -16.46 15.08 -16.71
C ARG A 205 -17.03 16.24 -17.50
N SER A 206 -18.36 16.38 -17.51
CA SER A 206 -19.04 17.58 -18.00
C SER A 206 -19.86 18.20 -16.87
N GLY A 207 -19.73 19.51 -16.64
CA GLY A 207 -20.56 20.26 -15.70
C GLY A 207 -20.51 19.86 -14.22
N GLY A 208 -19.48 19.13 -13.77
CA GLY A 208 -19.34 18.71 -12.37
C GLY A 208 -20.05 17.39 -12.02
N VAL A 209 -20.78 16.80 -12.97
CA VAL A 209 -21.36 15.45 -12.85
C VAL A 209 -20.43 14.46 -13.56
N VAL A 210 -20.04 13.39 -12.86
CA VAL A 210 -19.32 12.27 -13.48
C VAL A 210 -20.36 11.32 -14.03
N SER A 211 -20.70 11.45 -15.31
CA SER A 211 -21.62 10.55 -16.02
C SER A 211 -20.84 9.62 -16.93
N GLY A 212 -20.91 8.31 -16.68
CA GLY A 212 -20.39 7.26 -17.56
C GLY A 212 -18.86 7.15 -17.56
N GLY A 213 -18.35 5.94 -17.32
CA GLY A 213 -16.97 5.59 -17.60
C GLY A 213 -16.92 4.88 -18.95
N THR A 214 -16.42 5.52 -20.00
CA THR A 214 -16.28 4.83 -21.29
C THR A 214 -15.16 3.81 -21.14
N LEU A 215 -15.46 2.52 -21.33
CA LEU A 215 -14.45 1.49 -21.38
C LEU A 215 -13.69 1.57 -22.70
N VAL A 216 -12.37 1.70 -22.64
CA VAL A 216 -11.48 1.65 -23.80
C VAL A 216 -10.70 0.35 -23.74
N GLY A 217 -10.80 -0.46 -24.79
CA GLY A 217 -10.23 -1.81 -24.87
C GLY A 217 -11.31 -2.89 -24.92
N ASP A 218 -10.95 -4.08 -25.42
CA ASP A 218 -11.86 -5.22 -25.53
C ASP A 218 -11.77 -6.11 -24.28
N VAL A 219 -12.88 -6.21 -23.55
CA VAL A 219 -13.03 -7.09 -22.38
C VAL A 219 -14.03 -8.23 -22.62
N SER A 220 -14.61 -8.30 -23.82
CA SER A 220 -15.70 -9.21 -24.13
C SER A 220 -15.24 -10.66 -24.05
N HIS A 221 -15.98 -11.48 -23.32
CA HIS A 221 -15.66 -12.90 -23.10
C HIS A 221 -14.31 -13.17 -22.40
N ARG A 222 -13.71 -12.16 -21.76
CA ARG A 222 -12.44 -12.27 -21.01
C ARG A 222 -12.65 -12.19 -19.50
N GLN A 223 -11.67 -12.65 -18.74
CA GLN A 223 -11.54 -12.32 -17.33
C GLN A 223 -10.84 -10.97 -17.18
N ALA A 224 -11.53 -10.01 -16.56
CA ALA A 224 -11.01 -8.67 -16.31
C ALA A 224 -10.31 -8.59 -14.95
N ILE A 225 -9.07 -8.10 -14.93
CA ILE A 225 -8.27 -7.88 -13.72
C ILE A 225 -8.07 -6.38 -13.55
N ILE A 226 -8.78 -5.78 -12.61
CA ILE A 226 -8.69 -4.35 -12.30
C ILE A 226 -7.50 -4.10 -11.37
N ILE A 227 -6.56 -3.24 -11.79
CA ILE A 227 -5.35 -2.92 -11.01
C ILE A 227 -5.41 -1.47 -10.50
N ASP A 228 -5.22 -1.28 -9.20
CA ASP A 228 -5.15 0.05 -8.58
C ASP A 228 -4.18 0.09 -7.38
N ASP A 229 -3.83 1.27 -6.86
CA ASP A 229 -3.02 1.39 -5.63
C ASP A 229 -3.87 1.29 -4.38
N LEU A 230 -5.10 1.82 -4.40
CA LEU A 230 -5.82 2.09 -3.18
C LEU A 230 -7.34 2.09 -3.31
N ILE A 231 -8.00 1.19 -2.57
CA ILE A 231 -9.44 1.22 -2.38
C ILE A 231 -9.76 2.13 -1.18
N SER A 232 -10.33 3.31 -1.46
CA SER A 232 -10.93 4.16 -0.44
C SER A 232 -12.40 3.78 -0.23
N SER A 233 -13.34 4.42 -0.94
CA SER A 233 -14.78 4.13 -0.89
C SER A 233 -15.20 2.92 -1.74
N GLY A 234 -14.31 2.37 -2.57
CA GLY A 234 -14.67 1.32 -3.54
C GLY A 234 -15.40 1.82 -4.79
N THR A 235 -15.81 3.09 -4.87
CA THR A 235 -16.63 3.60 -5.98
C THR A 235 -15.92 3.52 -7.34
N THR A 236 -14.61 3.72 -7.37
CA THR A 236 -13.82 3.64 -8.61
C THR A 236 -13.78 2.19 -9.12
N VAL A 237 -13.47 1.24 -8.22
CA VAL A 237 -13.48 -0.19 -8.53
C VAL A 237 -14.87 -0.65 -8.94
N ALA A 238 -15.92 -0.32 -8.20
CA ALA A 238 -17.29 -0.71 -8.53
C ALA A 238 -17.72 -0.21 -9.92
N ARG A 239 -17.37 1.03 -10.28
CA ARG A 239 -17.62 1.57 -11.63
C ARG A 239 -16.85 0.81 -12.70
N ALA A 240 -15.59 0.49 -12.47
CA ALA A 240 -14.81 -0.32 -13.40
C ALA A 240 -15.40 -1.73 -13.55
N VAL A 241 -15.87 -2.34 -12.46
CA VAL A 241 -16.59 -3.62 -12.50
C VAL A 241 -17.85 -3.51 -13.35
N HIS A 242 -18.66 -2.47 -13.19
CA HIS A 242 -19.86 -2.25 -14.01
C HIS A 242 -19.50 -2.06 -15.49
N ALA A 243 -18.53 -1.20 -15.81
CA ALA A 243 -18.09 -0.96 -17.19
C ALA A 243 -17.57 -2.24 -17.85
N CYS A 244 -16.74 -3.03 -17.14
CA CYS A 244 -16.26 -4.32 -17.64
C CYS A 244 -17.41 -5.31 -17.87
N ARG A 245 -18.40 -5.34 -16.96
CA ARG A 245 -19.55 -6.24 -17.08
C ARG A 245 -20.44 -5.86 -18.27
N GLU A 246 -20.71 -4.57 -18.47
CA GLU A 246 -21.44 -4.05 -19.63
C GLU A 246 -20.69 -4.31 -20.94
N GLY A 247 -19.35 -4.27 -20.89
CA GLY A 247 -18.46 -4.64 -22.01
C GLY A 247 -18.35 -6.15 -22.28
N GLY A 248 -19.06 -7.01 -21.52
CA GLY A 248 -19.12 -8.45 -21.76
C GLY A 248 -18.09 -9.30 -21.02
N ALA A 249 -17.41 -8.77 -20.00
CA ALA A 249 -16.47 -9.56 -19.19
C ALA A 249 -17.17 -10.71 -18.45
N LEU A 250 -16.53 -11.88 -18.44
CA LEU A 250 -17.06 -13.11 -17.82
C LEU A 250 -16.95 -13.07 -16.29
N ASN A 251 -15.73 -12.81 -15.81
CA ASN A 251 -15.36 -12.73 -14.41
C ASN A 251 -14.51 -11.48 -14.18
N ILE A 252 -14.66 -10.86 -13.02
CA ILE A 252 -13.95 -9.62 -12.69
C ILE A 252 -13.27 -9.79 -11.34
N VAL A 253 -11.96 -9.54 -11.31
CA VAL A 253 -11.13 -9.53 -10.11
C VAL A 253 -10.56 -8.13 -9.95
N SER A 254 -10.50 -7.60 -8.72
CA SER A 254 -9.72 -6.40 -8.45
C SER A 254 -8.49 -6.75 -7.63
N ALA A 255 -7.32 -6.29 -8.04
CA ALA A 255 -6.09 -6.37 -7.26
C ALA A 255 -5.62 -4.96 -6.93
N VAL A 256 -5.65 -4.61 -5.64
CA VAL A 256 -5.40 -3.25 -5.18
C VAL A 256 -4.53 -3.26 -3.95
N THR A 257 -3.38 -2.59 -3.98
CA THR A 257 -2.39 -2.73 -2.91
C THR A 257 -2.93 -2.39 -1.54
N HIS A 258 -3.58 -1.25 -1.39
CA HIS A 258 -4.06 -0.75 -0.10
C HIS A 258 -5.58 -0.81 0.01
N GLY A 259 -6.09 -1.69 0.87
CA GLY A 259 -7.51 -1.77 1.23
C GLY A 259 -7.88 -0.83 2.37
N ALA A 260 -8.01 0.49 2.12
CA ALA A 260 -8.37 1.44 3.18
C ALA A 260 -9.86 1.36 3.58
N PHE A 261 -10.73 0.95 2.64
CA PHE A 261 -12.15 0.64 2.86
C PHE A 261 -12.91 1.66 3.73
N ALA A 262 -13.06 2.88 3.25
CA ALA A 262 -13.84 3.93 3.91
C ALA A 262 -15.28 3.49 4.24
N ILE A 263 -16.01 4.35 4.98
CA ILE A 263 -17.40 4.08 5.37
C ILE A 263 -18.23 3.74 4.13
N ASN A 264 -19.06 2.69 4.23
CA ASN A 264 -19.90 2.12 3.19
C ASN A 264 -19.18 1.38 2.04
N SER A 265 -17.86 1.18 2.11
CA SER A 265 -17.15 0.40 1.08
C SER A 265 -17.69 -1.01 0.91
N ASP A 266 -18.15 -1.65 1.99
CA ASP A 266 -18.82 -2.96 1.93
C ASP A 266 -20.00 -2.97 0.95
N ASN A 267 -20.93 -2.02 1.10
CA ASN A 267 -22.12 -1.96 0.27
C ASN A 267 -21.78 -1.65 -1.19
N ILE A 268 -20.74 -0.83 -1.41
CA ILE A 268 -20.30 -0.43 -2.74
C ILE A 268 -19.58 -1.59 -3.45
N LEU A 269 -18.84 -2.42 -2.71
CA LEU A 269 -18.05 -3.53 -3.25
C LEU A 269 -18.83 -4.86 -3.29
N ALA A 270 -20.04 -4.91 -2.72
CA ALA A 270 -20.97 -6.03 -2.81
C ALA A 270 -21.58 -6.20 -4.22
N VAL A 271 -20.81 -5.93 -5.27
CA VAL A 271 -21.21 -6.10 -6.66
C VAL A 271 -21.14 -7.60 -7.01
N PRO A 272 -22.22 -8.24 -7.50
CA PRO A 272 -22.21 -9.67 -7.82
C PRO A 272 -21.19 -10.08 -8.90
N ALA A 273 -20.89 -9.16 -9.83
CA ALA A 273 -19.92 -9.39 -10.91
C ALA A 273 -18.46 -9.37 -10.42
N LEU A 274 -18.17 -8.72 -9.29
CA LEU A 274 -16.86 -8.75 -8.66
C LEU A 274 -16.70 -10.09 -7.92
N LYS A 275 -15.77 -10.92 -8.39
CA LYS A 275 -15.54 -12.29 -7.90
C LYS A 275 -14.52 -12.37 -6.79
N ARG A 276 -13.44 -11.60 -6.88
CA ARG A 276 -12.40 -11.52 -5.86
C ARG A 276 -11.90 -10.09 -5.70
N ILE A 277 -11.51 -9.77 -4.47
CA ILE A 277 -10.87 -8.51 -4.09
C ILE A 277 -9.53 -8.87 -3.46
N LEU A 278 -8.45 -8.79 -4.22
CA LEU A 278 -7.10 -8.95 -3.71
C LEU A 278 -6.64 -7.61 -3.15
N VAL A 279 -6.22 -7.61 -1.89
CA VAL A 279 -5.51 -6.51 -1.25
C VAL A 279 -4.28 -7.02 -0.53
N THR A 280 -3.38 -6.14 -0.11
CA THR A 280 -2.31 -6.54 0.81
C THR A 280 -2.68 -6.24 2.26
N ASP A 281 -1.97 -6.86 3.18
CA ASP A 281 -2.05 -6.61 4.62
C ASP A 281 -1.37 -5.30 5.08
N SER A 282 -0.98 -4.42 4.13
CA SER A 282 -0.51 -3.06 4.40
C SER A 282 -1.51 -2.23 5.22
N ILE A 283 -2.81 -2.48 5.04
CA ILE A 283 -3.90 -2.02 5.91
C ILE A 283 -4.78 -3.23 6.25
N PRO A 284 -4.99 -3.56 7.53
CA PRO A 284 -5.91 -4.63 7.89
C PRO A 284 -7.35 -4.28 7.48
N PRO A 285 -8.16 -5.23 6.98
CA PRO A 285 -9.50 -4.96 6.46
C PRO A 285 -10.57 -4.78 7.55
N PHE A 286 -10.25 -4.12 8.67
CA PHE A 286 -11.11 -4.03 9.87
C PHE A 286 -12.42 -3.25 9.66
N ARG A 287 -12.60 -2.56 8.53
CA ARG A 287 -13.81 -1.81 8.19
C ARG A 287 -14.82 -2.62 7.39
N LEU A 288 -14.45 -3.82 6.95
CA LEU A 288 -15.34 -4.71 6.21
C LEU A 288 -16.05 -5.65 7.20
N ALA A 289 -17.36 -5.71 7.11
CA ALA A 289 -18.23 -6.54 7.93
C ALA A 289 -19.21 -7.40 7.10
N SER A 290 -19.45 -7.03 5.84
CA SER A 290 -20.35 -7.77 4.96
C SER A 290 -19.75 -9.11 4.53
N ARG A 291 -20.48 -10.22 4.76
CA ARG A 291 -20.07 -11.54 4.26
C ARG A 291 -19.91 -11.57 2.75
N ASP A 292 -20.77 -10.87 2.01
CA ASP A 292 -20.70 -10.82 0.54
C ASP A 292 -19.38 -10.23 0.02
N VAL A 293 -18.72 -9.39 0.81
CA VAL A 293 -17.42 -8.81 0.48
C VAL A 293 -16.29 -9.63 1.09
N LEU A 294 -16.43 -10.04 2.36
CA LEU A 294 -15.42 -10.83 3.07
C LEU A 294 -15.16 -12.18 2.39
N ASP A 295 -16.20 -12.86 1.87
CA ASP A 295 -16.07 -14.15 1.18
C ASP A 295 -15.31 -14.04 -0.15
N LYS A 296 -15.17 -12.82 -0.68
CA LYS A 296 -14.43 -12.50 -1.91
C LYS A 296 -13.05 -11.91 -1.63
N LEU A 297 -12.79 -11.49 -0.40
CA LEU A 297 -11.58 -10.78 -0.01
C LEU A 297 -10.43 -11.76 0.14
N VAL A 298 -9.31 -11.44 -0.49
CA VAL A 298 -8.04 -12.14 -0.30
C VAL A 298 -7.02 -11.12 0.14
N CYS A 299 -6.44 -11.35 1.31
CA CYS A 299 -5.39 -10.50 1.85
C CYS A 299 -4.04 -11.17 1.63
N LEU A 300 -3.22 -10.61 0.74
CA LEU A 300 -1.88 -11.09 0.44
C LEU A 300 -0.91 -10.61 1.52
N ASP A 301 -0.11 -11.55 2.04
CA ASP A 301 0.90 -11.30 3.07
C ASP A 301 2.12 -10.59 2.47
N THR A 302 2.44 -9.42 3.00
CA THR A 302 3.63 -8.63 2.62
C THR A 302 4.75 -8.74 3.63
N ALA A 303 4.58 -9.45 4.75
CA ALA A 303 5.62 -9.59 5.76
C ALA A 303 6.93 -10.18 5.22
N PRO A 304 6.92 -11.23 4.36
CA PRO A 304 8.16 -11.74 3.75
C PRO A 304 8.86 -10.71 2.86
N LEU A 305 8.10 -9.90 2.12
CA LEU A 305 8.63 -8.84 1.26
C LEU A 305 9.36 -7.77 2.09
N PHE A 306 8.72 -7.29 3.16
CA PHE A 306 9.34 -6.31 4.06
C PHE A 306 10.52 -6.90 4.85
N ALA A 307 10.44 -8.15 5.27
CA ALA A 307 11.55 -8.84 5.94
C ALA A 307 12.78 -8.89 5.02
N GLU A 308 12.62 -9.33 3.78
CA GLU A 308 13.73 -9.39 2.83
C GLU A 308 14.26 -7.98 2.48
N ALA A 309 13.39 -6.97 2.36
CA ALA A 309 13.81 -5.59 2.18
C ALA A 309 14.66 -5.08 3.36
N ILE A 310 14.22 -5.29 4.61
CA ILE A 310 14.97 -4.92 5.82
C ILE A 310 16.33 -5.61 5.84
N LYS A 311 16.36 -6.92 5.57
CA LYS A 311 17.59 -7.70 5.52
C LYS A 311 18.57 -7.15 4.49
N ARG A 312 18.11 -6.87 3.26
CA ARG A 312 18.96 -6.30 2.19
C ARG A 312 19.45 -4.90 2.52
N ILE A 313 18.61 -4.02 3.07
CA ILE A 313 19.04 -2.67 3.52
C ILE A 313 20.10 -2.77 4.62
N HIS A 314 19.95 -3.73 5.54
CA HIS A 314 20.88 -3.95 6.62
C HIS A 314 22.25 -4.46 6.11
N THR A 315 22.24 -5.43 5.19
CA THR A 315 23.46 -6.07 4.68
C THR A 315 24.07 -5.39 3.46
N GLY A 316 23.40 -4.38 2.88
CA GLY A 316 23.83 -3.70 1.66
C GLY A 316 23.47 -4.43 0.36
N GLY A 317 22.48 -5.34 0.40
CA GLY A 317 21.96 -6.04 -0.78
C GLY A 317 21.08 -5.18 -1.69
N SER A 318 20.83 -5.67 -2.90
CA SER A 318 20.06 -4.96 -3.93
C SER A 318 18.56 -5.06 -3.71
N LEU A 319 17.84 -3.96 -3.54
CA LEU A 319 16.37 -3.98 -3.53
C LEU A 319 15.76 -4.18 -4.92
N VAL A 320 16.52 -3.95 -6.00
CA VAL A 320 16.00 -4.11 -7.37
C VAL A 320 15.68 -5.57 -7.66
N GLU A 321 16.60 -6.48 -7.33
CA GLU A 321 16.42 -7.93 -7.47
C GLU A 321 15.25 -8.49 -6.63
N LEU A 322 14.81 -7.78 -5.58
CA LEU A 322 13.65 -8.17 -4.79
C LEU A 322 12.34 -7.85 -5.52
N LEU A 323 12.36 -6.89 -6.44
CA LEU A 323 11.20 -6.39 -7.17
C LEU A 323 11.10 -6.99 -8.58
N GLU A 324 12.09 -7.76 -9.02
CA GLU A 324 12.02 -8.53 -10.27
C GLU A 324 11.02 -9.69 -10.12
N PRO A 325 9.99 -9.79 -10.99
CA PRO A 325 8.89 -10.74 -10.87
C PRO A 325 9.22 -12.18 -11.27
#